data_AF-A0A2V1BRA1-F1
#
_entry.id   AF-A0A2V1BRA1-F1
#
_cell.length_a   1.000
_cell.length_b   1.000
_cell.length_c   1.000
_cell.angle_alpha   90.00
_cell.angle_beta   90.00
_cell.angle_gamma   90.00
#
_symmetry.space_group_name_H-M   'P 1'
#
loop_
_entity.id
_entity.type
_entity.pdbx_description
1 polymer ?
#
loop_
_entity_poly.entity_id
_entity_poly.type
_entity_poly.pdbx_seq_one_letter_code
_entity_poly.pdbx_strand_id
1 'polypeptide(L)'
;MRGPDFKSLSFVDTPGLYQSGSLVQDATSVADIERLVVSLIEENRTIIVAVMEALQSTVVQKIFKFAEDVDVNGSRTLGVITKCDLPKVAETDDFEALIRRAKNQERHLSHGWYMVKNRSSTEAKVKVSLEAAREKEEKLFSSPEWAPAASGLDSDRLGIAALRTGLSRAPSKSAG
;
A
#
# COMPACT_ATOMS: atom_id res chain seq x y z
N MET A 1 -7.58 13.55 -16.92
CA MET A 1 -8.22 13.30 -18.23
C MET A 1 -9.61 12.73 -17.97
N ARG A 2 -10.67 13.29 -18.56
CA ARG A 2 -12.05 12.78 -18.45
C ARG A 2 -12.50 12.28 -19.83
N GLY A 3 -12.98 11.06 -19.88
CA GLY A 3 -13.69 10.43 -21.00
C GLY A 3 -14.68 9.41 -20.41
N PRO A 4 -15.78 9.08 -21.11
CA PRO A 4 -16.88 8.29 -20.56
C PRO A 4 -16.51 6.86 -20.11
N ASP A 5 -15.32 6.37 -20.49
CA ASP A 5 -14.80 5.05 -20.12
C ASP A 5 -13.64 5.10 -19.11
N PHE A 6 -13.30 6.27 -18.56
CA PHE A 6 -12.20 6.39 -17.61
C PHE A 6 -12.66 6.13 -16.17
N LYS A 7 -12.17 5.02 -15.62
CA LYS A 7 -12.16 4.70 -14.18
C LYS A 7 -11.71 5.94 -13.40
N SER A 8 -12.53 6.42 -12.47
CA SER A 8 -12.12 7.45 -11.51
C SER A 8 -11.17 6.83 -10.49
N LEU A 9 -9.89 6.69 -10.85
CA LEU A 9 -8.84 6.36 -9.90
C LEU A 9 -8.40 7.66 -9.23
N SER A 10 -8.95 7.91 -8.05
CA SER A 10 -8.53 9.03 -7.19
C SER A 10 -7.34 8.55 -6.37
N PHE A 11 -6.13 8.98 -6.74
CA PHE A 11 -4.95 8.79 -5.91
C PHE A 11 -4.88 9.93 -4.91
N VAL A 12 -5.26 9.65 -3.66
CA VAL A 12 -5.05 10.59 -2.55
C VAL A 12 -3.69 10.25 -1.96
N ASP A 13 -2.64 10.84 -2.51
CA ASP A 13 -1.37 10.92 -1.79
C ASP A 13 -1.62 11.84 -0.59
N THR A 14 -1.17 11.44 0.59
CA THR A 14 -1.15 12.31 1.77
C THR A 14 0.32 12.61 2.08
N PRO A 15 0.97 13.51 1.32
CA PRO A 15 2.38 13.80 1.58
C PRO A 15 2.49 14.39 2.98
N GLY A 16 3.24 13.72 3.85
CA GLY A 16 3.82 14.36 5.01
C GLY A 16 2.92 14.58 6.23
N LEU A 17 1.77 13.92 6.36
CA LEU A 17 1.02 13.97 7.63
C LEU A 17 1.87 13.53 8.85
N TYR A 18 2.93 12.74 8.63
CA TYR A 18 3.68 12.10 9.72
C TYR A 18 5.19 11.99 9.50
N GLN A 19 5.81 12.79 8.61
CA GLN A 19 7.27 12.83 8.53
C GLN A 19 7.84 13.51 9.78
N SER A 20 8.27 12.66 10.70
CA SER A 20 9.06 12.93 11.91
C SER A 20 9.92 14.20 11.83
N GLY A 21 9.62 15.17 12.69
CA GLY A 21 10.65 15.93 13.40
C GLY A 21 11.04 17.32 12.91
N SER A 22 10.42 17.90 11.87
CA SER A 22 10.74 19.29 11.48
C SER A 22 9.49 20.17 11.41
N LEU A 23 9.23 20.81 12.56
CA LEU A 23 8.76 22.20 12.73
C LEU A 23 7.53 22.65 11.91
N VAL A 24 6.45 22.88 12.68
CA VAL A 24 5.25 23.69 12.35
C VAL A 24 4.23 23.03 11.43
N GLN A 25 3.38 22.17 12.00
CA GLN A 25 2.00 22.05 11.55
C GLN A 25 1.09 22.10 12.79
N ASP A 26 0.25 23.12 12.87
CA ASP A 26 -0.75 23.25 13.95
C ASP A 26 -1.65 22.01 13.97
N ALA A 27 -2.09 21.60 15.16
CA ALA A 27 -3.01 20.47 15.33
C ALA A 27 -4.30 20.62 14.50
N THR A 28 -4.71 21.85 14.22
CA THR A 28 -5.83 22.20 13.33
C THR A 28 -5.58 21.71 11.90
N SER A 29 -4.36 21.85 11.37
CA SER A 29 -4.00 21.42 10.03
C SER A 29 -4.04 19.90 9.86
N VAL A 30 -3.63 19.14 10.88
CA VAL A 30 -3.67 17.67 10.84
C VAL A 30 -5.12 17.16 10.84
N ALA A 31 -5.96 17.71 11.70
CA ALA A 31 -7.38 17.32 11.77
C ALA A 31 -8.14 17.67 10.48
N ASP A 32 -7.83 18.80 9.85
CA ASP A 32 -8.44 19.21 8.59
C ASP A 32 -8.02 18.29 7.42
N ILE A 33 -6.75 17.87 7.39
CA ILE A 33 -6.29 16.89 6.40
C ILE A 33 -6.94 15.53 6.66
N GLU A 34 -7.03 15.08 7.91
CA GLU A 34 -7.72 13.82 8.25
C GLU A 34 -9.19 13.86 7.80
N ARG A 35 -9.93 14.95 8.07
CA ARG A 35 -11.30 15.15 7.59
C ARG A 35 -11.40 15.10 6.07
N LEU A 36 -10.47 15.75 5.37
CA LEU A 36 -10.44 15.75 3.92
C LEU A 36 -10.21 14.33 3.38
N VAL A 37 -9.27 13.58 3.96
CA VAL A 37 -9.03 12.17 3.58
C VAL A 37 -10.29 11.34 3.80
N VAL A 38 -10.92 11.44 4.97
CA VAL A 38 -12.16 10.71 5.29
C VAL A 38 -13.25 11.04 4.27
N SER A 39 -13.47 12.32 3.95
CA SER A 39 -14.50 12.73 2.98
C SER A 39 -14.27 12.15 1.58
N LEU A 40 -13.01 11.89 1.19
CA LEU A 40 -12.67 11.30 -0.11
C LEU A 40 -12.89 9.79 -0.13
N ILE A 41 -12.62 9.11 0.98
CA ILE A 41 -12.77 7.65 1.08
C ILE A 41 -14.19 7.22 1.48
N GLU A 42 -15.03 8.11 1.99
CA GLU A 42 -16.46 7.84 2.26
C GLU A 42 -17.26 7.51 1.00
N GLU A 43 -16.85 8.00 -0.18
CA GLU A 43 -17.53 7.70 -1.43
C GLU A 43 -17.43 6.20 -1.79
N ASN A 44 -18.56 5.49 -1.82
CA ASN A 44 -18.63 4.05 -2.11
C ASN A 44 -18.05 3.62 -3.47
N ARG A 45 -17.84 4.56 -4.41
CA ARG A 45 -17.23 4.27 -5.72
C ARG A 45 -15.70 4.31 -5.69
N THR A 46 -15.12 4.80 -4.59
CA THR A 46 -13.67 4.93 -4.41
C THR A 46 -13.08 3.61 -3.91
N ILE A 47 -12.08 3.12 -4.65
CA ILE A 47 -11.19 2.05 -4.17
C ILE A 47 -10.15 2.69 -3.24
N ILE A 48 -10.03 2.16 -2.04
CA ILE A 48 -9.09 2.62 -1.03
C ILE A 48 -7.81 1.80 -1.19
N VAL A 49 -6.70 2.47 -1.50
CA VAL A 49 -5.37 1.84 -1.52
C VAL A 49 -4.64 2.25 -0.24
N ALA A 50 -4.69 1.38 0.76
CA ALA A 50 -4.08 1.63 2.06
C ALA A 50 -2.62 1.14 2.06
N VAL A 51 -1.68 2.07 2.16
CA VAL A 51 -0.25 1.79 2.05
C VAL A 51 0.41 1.79 3.43
N MET A 52 1.27 0.81 3.68
CA MET A 52 2.11 0.73 4.87
C MET A 52 3.55 0.37 4.55
N GLU A 53 4.48 0.84 5.37
CA GLU A 53 5.87 0.41 5.28
C GLU A 53 6.08 -0.91 6.04
N ALA A 54 6.98 -1.76 5.56
CA ALA A 54 7.28 -3.05 6.18
C ALA A 54 7.77 -2.95 7.64
N LEU A 55 8.40 -1.84 8.03
CA LEU A 55 9.02 -1.65 9.36
C LEU A 55 8.33 -0.63 10.28
N GLN A 56 7.27 0.08 9.87
CA GLN A 56 6.67 1.14 10.69
C GLN A 56 5.25 0.80 11.14
N SER A 57 4.98 0.87 12.45
CA SER A 57 3.72 0.39 13.03
C SER A 57 2.69 1.49 13.38
N THR A 58 3.08 2.71 13.75
CA THR A 58 2.11 3.66 14.38
C THR A 58 1.24 4.45 13.40
N VAL A 59 1.83 5.02 12.35
CA VAL A 59 1.11 5.83 11.34
C VAL A 59 0.18 4.94 10.49
N VAL A 60 0.65 3.71 10.25
CA VAL A 60 -0.04 2.67 9.50
C VAL A 60 -1.37 2.30 10.15
N GLN A 61 -1.46 2.25 11.48
CA GLN A 61 -2.73 1.92 12.13
C GLN A 61 -3.84 2.96 11.85
N LYS A 62 -3.50 4.23 11.66
CA LYS A 62 -4.50 5.27 11.41
C LYS A 62 -5.16 5.14 10.04
N ILE A 63 -4.39 4.92 8.97
CA ILE A 63 -4.97 4.80 7.62
C ILE A 63 -5.86 3.56 7.51
N PHE A 64 -5.45 2.44 8.12
CA PHE A 64 -6.28 1.24 8.15
C PHE A 64 -7.50 1.39 9.05
N LYS A 65 -7.43 2.21 10.11
CA LYS A 65 -8.59 2.57 10.92
C LYS A 65 -9.58 3.40 10.11
N PHE A 66 -9.13 4.45 9.41
CA PHE A 66 -10.01 5.24 8.55
C PHE A 66 -10.66 4.40 7.45
N ALA A 67 -9.91 3.47 6.85
CA ALA A 67 -10.46 2.55 5.86
C ALA A 67 -11.52 1.61 6.49
N GLU A 68 -11.28 1.09 7.68
CA GLU A 68 -12.22 0.22 8.41
C GLU A 68 -13.51 0.96 8.80
N ASP A 69 -13.41 2.23 9.21
CA ASP A 69 -14.57 3.05 9.59
C ASP A 69 -15.56 3.24 8.41
N VAL A 70 -15.07 3.23 7.16
CA VAL A 70 -15.89 3.46 5.95
C VAL A 70 -16.05 2.22 5.04
N ASP A 71 -15.32 1.14 5.31
CA ASP A 71 -15.31 -0.13 4.58
C ASP A 71 -15.01 -1.30 5.53
N VAL A 72 -15.92 -1.51 6.50
CA VAL A 72 -15.82 -2.54 7.55
C VAL A 72 -15.52 -3.94 7.01
N ASN A 73 -16.05 -4.29 5.83
CA ASN A 73 -15.85 -5.59 5.21
C ASN A 73 -14.60 -5.68 4.32
N GLY A 74 -13.83 -4.59 4.20
CA GLY A 74 -12.66 -4.51 3.31
C GLY A 74 -13.02 -4.78 1.84
N SER A 75 -14.25 -4.46 1.43
CA SER A 75 -14.83 -4.81 0.13
C SER A 75 -14.29 -3.98 -1.04
N ARG A 76 -13.79 -2.78 -0.73
CA ARG A 76 -13.23 -1.81 -1.67
C ARG A 76 -11.85 -1.32 -1.24
N THR A 77 -11.26 -1.97 -0.24
CA THR A 77 -9.92 -1.67 0.29
C THR A 77 -8.91 -2.69 -0.21
N LEU A 78 -7.77 -2.20 -0.67
CA LEU A 78 -6.60 -2.97 -1.08
C LEU A 78 -5.41 -2.54 -0.21
N GLY A 79 -4.70 -3.52 0.36
CA GLY A 79 -3.53 -3.26 1.19
C GLY A 79 -2.24 -3.31 0.39
N VAL A 80 -1.32 -2.37 0.63
CA VAL A 80 0.01 -2.37 0.01
C VAL A 80 1.07 -2.25 1.09
N ILE A 81 1.97 -3.22 1.16
CA ILE A 81 3.17 -3.19 1.98
C ILE A 81 4.34 -2.73 1.09
N THR A 82 4.96 -1.61 1.44
CA THR A 82 6.09 -1.03 0.73
C THR A 82 7.37 -1.06 1.55
N LYS A 83 8.49 -0.67 0.94
CA LYS A 83 9.83 -0.67 1.53
C LYS A 83 10.24 -2.04 2.09
N CYS A 84 9.85 -3.11 1.38
CA CYS A 84 10.22 -4.48 1.72
C CYS A 84 11.74 -4.72 1.60
N ASP A 85 12.47 -3.81 0.97
CA ASP A 85 13.93 -3.84 0.83
C ASP A 85 14.69 -3.22 1.99
N LEU A 86 14.01 -2.69 3.01
CA LEU A 86 14.70 -2.14 4.17
C LEU A 86 15.51 -3.24 4.88
N PRO A 87 16.74 -2.93 5.32
CA PRO A 87 17.56 -3.89 6.05
C PRO A 87 16.81 -4.43 7.26
N LYS A 88 17.00 -5.71 7.55
CA LYS A 88 16.43 -6.40 8.72
C LYS A 88 14.93 -6.64 8.68
N VAL A 89 14.20 -6.32 7.60
CA VAL A 89 12.77 -6.67 7.50
C VAL A 89 12.55 -8.17 7.74
N ALA A 90 13.39 -9.02 7.17
CA ALA A 90 13.32 -10.47 7.36
C ALA A 90 13.94 -10.96 8.69
N GLU A 91 14.59 -10.07 9.45
CA GLU A 91 15.30 -10.38 10.69
C GLU A 91 14.57 -9.85 11.94
N THR A 92 13.45 -9.13 11.77
CA THR A 92 12.67 -8.60 12.89
C THR A 92 11.66 -9.62 13.39
N ASP A 93 11.36 -9.55 14.69
CA ASP A 93 10.27 -10.34 15.30
C ASP A 93 8.90 -10.04 14.65
N ASP A 94 8.75 -8.85 14.06
CA ASP A 94 7.55 -8.42 13.34
C ASP A 94 7.41 -9.02 11.93
N PHE A 95 8.42 -9.72 11.41
CA PHE A 95 8.38 -10.28 10.06
C PHE A 95 7.26 -11.30 9.91
N GLU A 96 7.05 -12.18 10.89
CA GLU A 96 5.98 -13.17 10.83
C GLU A 96 4.59 -12.49 10.76
N ALA A 97 4.38 -11.45 11.58
CA ALA A 97 3.14 -10.65 11.55
C ALA A 97 2.96 -9.95 10.18
N LEU A 98 4.04 -9.41 9.61
CA LEU A 98 4.02 -8.84 8.26
C LEU A 98 3.55 -9.85 7.21
N ILE A 99 4.06 -11.09 7.28
CA ILE A 99 3.70 -12.16 6.35
C ILE A 99 2.27 -12.65 6.56
N ARG A 100 1.82 -12.81 7.81
CA ARG A 100 0.42 -13.14 8.11
C ARG A 100 -0.54 -12.08 7.56
N ARG A 101 -0.18 -10.81 7.68
CA ARG A 101 -0.93 -9.71 7.07
C ARG A 101 -0.93 -9.80 5.54
N ALA A 102 0.22 -10.02 4.91
CA ALA A 102 0.32 -10.20 3.46
C ALA A 102 -0.51 -11.41 2.96
N LYS A 103 -0.62 -12.46 3.78
CA LYS A 103 -1.48 -13.64 3.55
C LYS A 103 -2.97 -13.39 3.85
N ASN A 104 -3.34 -12.14 4.13
CA ASN A 104 -4.72 -11.73 4.42
C ASN A 104 -5.31 -12.38 5.70
N GLN A 105 -4.47 -12.75 6.68
CA GLN A 105 -4.87 -13.53 7.86
C GLN A 105 -5.14 -12.68 9.11
N GLU A 106 -4.71 -11.41 9.13
CA GLU A 106 -4.97 -10.50 10.26
C GLU A 106 -6.16 -9.58 9.97
N ARG A 107 -6.11 -8.89 8.82
CA ARG A 107 -7.15 -7.99 8.35
C ARG A 107 -7.54 -8.43 6.95
N HIS A 108 -8.73 -9.02 6.85
CA HIS A 108 -9.22 -9.56 5.60
C HIS A 108 -9.67 -8.43 4.66
N LEU A 109 -9.02 -8.32 3.51
CA LEU A 109 -9.37 -7.41 2.44
C LEU A 109 -9.83 -8.22 1.22
N SER A 110 -10.94 -7.84 0.60
CA SER A 110 -11.49 -8.52 -0.58
C SER A 110 -10.56 -8.43 -1.78
N HIS A 111 -9.81 -7.33 -1.89
CA HIS A 111 -8.77 -7.17 -2.91
C HIS A 111 -7.41 -7.70 -2.48
N GLY A 112 -7.29 -8.17 -1.24
CA GLY A 112 -6.07 -8.72 -0.66
C GLY A 112 -4.98 -7.69 -0.40
N TRP A 113 -3.79 -8.22 -0.16
CA TRP A 113 -2.58 -7.46 0.14
C TRP A 113 -1.55 -7.66 -0.96
N TYR A 114 -0.78 -6.61 -1.22
CA TYR A 114 0.34 -6.60 -2.16
C TYR A 114 1.61 -6.20 -1.45
N MET A 115 2.73 -6.80 -1.84
CA MET A 115 4.05 -6.41 -1.33
C MET A 115 4.85 -5.83 -2.48
N VAL A 116 5.43 -4.65 -2.29
CA VAL A 116 6.17 -3.95 -3.35
C VAL A 116 7.50 -3.40 -2.85
N LYS A 117 8.44 -3.29 -3.78
CA LYS A 117 9.67 -2.53 -3.64
C LYS A 117 9.62 -1.32 -4.57
N ASN A 118 9.48 -0.14 -4.00
CA ASN A 118 9.53 1.11 -4.76
C ASN A 118 10.98 1.51 -5.05
N ARG A 119 11.19 2.38 -6.05
CA ARG A 119 12.50 2.99 -6.30
C ARG A 119 12.94 3.77 -5.06
N SER A 120 14.16 3.52 -4.59
CA SER A 120 14.76 4.35 -3.54
C SER A 120 15.00 5.78 -4.06
N SER A 121 15.12 6.72 -3.12
CA SER A 121 15.43 8.13 -3.43
C SER A 121 16.72 8.26 -4.25
N THR A 122 17.69 7.38 -3.99
CA THR A 122 18.97 7.33 -4.71
C THR A 122 18.78 6.82 -6.14
N GLU A 123 18.03 5.74 -6.33
CA GLU A 123 17.74 5.19 -7.68
C GLU A 123 16.92 6.16 -8.54
N ALA A 124 16.01 6.91 -7.91
CA ALA A 124 15.28 7.98 -8.59
C ALA A 124 16.22 9.10 -9.08
N LYS A 125 17.19 9.51 -8.26
CA LYS A 125 18.19 10.55 -8.61
C LYS A 125 19.11 10.13 -9.76
N VAL A 126 19.49 8.85 -9.82
CA VAL A 126 20.37 8.32 -10.88
C VAL A 126 19.56 7.85 -12.11
N LYS A 127 18.25 8.15 -12.18
CA LYS A 127 17.35 7.79 -13.28
C LYS A 127 17.42 6.30 -13.65
N VAL A 128 17.48 5.43 -12.65
CA VAL A 128 17.42 3.98 -12.88
C VAL A 128 16.16 3.65 -13.68
N SER A 129 16.32 2.84 -14.75
CA SER A 129 15.23 2.44 -15.62
C SER A 129 14.18 1.65 -14.84
N LEU A 130 12.94 1.69 -15.31
CA LEU A 130 11.86 0.91 -14.70
C LEU A 130 12.12 -0.60 -14.77
N GLU A 131 12.82 -1.06 -15.81
CA GLU A 131 13.21 -2.46 -15.97
C GLU A 131 14.23 -2.87 -14.91
N ALA A 132 15.29 -2.08 -14.71
CA ALA A 132 16.28 -2.35 -13.68
C ALA A 132 15.68 -2.31 -12.26
N ALA A 133 14.70 -1.44 -12.02
CA ALA A 133 13.97 -1.43 -10.76
C ALA A 133 13.14 -2.71 -10.55
N ARG A 134 12.49 -3.22 -11.61
CA ARG A 134 11.73 -4.49 -11.57
C ARG A 134 12.64 -5.69 -11.34
N GLU A 135 13.78 -5.77 -12.03
CA GLU A 135 14.74 -6.86 -11.79
C GLU A 135 15.20 -6.91 -10.34
N LYS A 136 15.41 -5.73 -9.72
CA LYS A 136 15.78 -5.65 -8.30
C LYS A 136 14.64 -6.04 -7.36
N GLU A 137 13.40 -5.79 -7.74
CA GLU A 137 12.20 -6.21 -6.99
C GLU A 137 12.02 -7.74 -7.07
N GLU A 138 12.16 -8.31 -8.26
CA GLU A 138 12.10 -9.75 -8.48
C GLU A 138 13.22 -10.49 -7.71
N LYS A 139 14.44 -9.95 -7.74
CA LYS A 139 15.56 -10.48 -6.94
C LYS A 139 15.30 -10.42 -5.44
N LEU A 140 14.62 -9.39 -4.93
CA LEU A 140 14.26 -9.29 -3.52
C LEU A 140 13.30 -10.42 -3.13
N PHE A 141 12.18 -10.55 -3.83
CA PHE A 141 11.16 -11.54 -3.49
C PHE A 141 11.57 -12.98 -3.80
N SER A 142 12.58 -13.18 -4.65
CA SER A 142 13.19 -14.49 -4.91
C SER A 142 14.35 -14.83 -3.97
N SER A 143 14.73 -13.92 -3.06
CA SER A 143 15.85 -14.14 -2.15
C SER A 143 15.53 -15.19 -1.08
N PRO A 144 16.52 -15.92 -0.54
CA PRO A 144 16.29 -16.95 0.48
C PRO A 144 15.63 -16.45 1.77
N GLU A 145 15.81 -15.17 2.10
CA GLU A 145 15.18 -14.53 3.26
C GLU A 145 13.67 -14.37 3.06
N TRP A 146 13.26 -14.10 1.82
CA TRP A 146 11.87 -13.91 1.43
C TRP A 146 11.20 -15.19 0.94
N ALA A 147 11.95 -16.19 0.45
CA ALA A 147 11.40 -17.41 -0.15
C ALA A 147 10.54 -18.26 0.82
N PRO A 148 10.92 -18.49 2.09
CA PRO A 148 10.08 -19.20 3.06
C PRO A 148 8.82 -18.42 3.43
N ALA A 149 8.93 -17.10 3.52
CA ALA A 149 7.83 -16.19 3.81
C ALA A 149 6.84 -16.05 2.64
N ALA A 150 7.37 -16.03 1.42
CA ALA A 150 6.64 -16.09 0.16
C ALA A 150 6.02 -17.46 -0.09
N SER A 151 6.44 -18.51 0.63
CA SER A 151 5.76 -19.80 0.60
C SER A 151 4.32 -19.63 1.09
N GLY A 152 3.37 -19.73 0.16
CA GLY A 152 1.94 -19.48 0.39
C GLY A 152 1.48 -18.03 0.19
N LEU A 153 2.35 -17.12 -0.26
CA LEU A 153 1.93 -15.89 -0.92
C LEU A 153 1.85 -16.15 -2.42
N ASP A 154 0.70 -15.83 -3.02
CA ASP A 154 0.56 -15.95 -4.47
C ASP A 154 1.52 -14.97 -5.15
N SER A 155 2.22 -15.43 -6.19
CA SER A 155 3.13 -14.59 -6.97
C SER A 155 2.41 -13.41 -7.64
N ASP A 156 1.09 -13.49 -7.77
CA ASP A 156 0.22 -12.41 -8.25
C ASP A 156 -0.02 -11.29 -7.20
N ARG A 157 0.60 -11.40 -6.02
CA ARG A 157 0.61 -10.39 -4.94
C ARG A 157 1.98 -9.75 -4.71
N LEU A 158 3.02 -10.24 -5.37
CA LEU A 158 4.38 -9.77 -5.20
C LEU A 158 4.80 -8.87 -6.37
N GLY A 159 5.18 -7.64 -6.02
CA GLY A 159 5.74 -6.66 -6.91
C GLY A 159 4.75 -5.68 -7.55
N ILE A 160 5.30 -4.64 -8.18
CA ILE A 160 4.53 -3.55 -8.80
C ILE A 160 3.69 -4.08 -9.98
N ALA A 161 4.18 -5.08 -10.71
CA ALA A 161 3.46 -5.68 -11.83
C ALA A 161 2.17 -6.39 -11.36
N ALA A 162 2.25 -7.13 -10.26
CA ALA A 162 1.13 -7.74 -9.57
C ALA A 162 0.12 -6.68 -9.10
N LEU A 163 0.58 -5.66 -8.39
CA LEU A 163 -0.27 -4.55 -7.92
C LEU A 163 -1.02 -3.87 -9.06
N ARG A 164 -0.32 -3.57 -10.17
CA ARG A 164 -0.93 -2.93 -11.35
C ARG A 164 -2.02 -3.81 -11.98
N THR A 165 -1.79 -5.12 -12.03
CA THR A 165 -2.77 -6.09 -12.52
C THR A 165 -3.96 -6.22 -11.57
N GLY A 166 -3.72 -6.18 -10.26
CA GLY A 166 -4.77 -6.16 -9.24
C GLY A 166 -5.69 -4.95 -9.37
N LEU A 167 -5.10 -3.76 -9.43
CA LEU A 167 -5.83 -2.49 -9.58
C LEU A 167 -6.62 -2.42 -10.90
N SER A 168 -6.13 -3.06 -11.97
CA SER A 168 -6.87 -3.09 -13.24
C SER A 168 -8.09 -4.01 -13.21
N ARG A 169 -8.09 -5.03 -12.33
CA ARG A 169 -9.17 -6.03 -12.16
C ARG A 169 -10.19 -5.69 -11.09
N ALA A 170 -9.86 -4.81 -10.14
CA ALA A 170 -10.79 -4.42 -9.07
C ALA A 170 -12.12 -3.87 -9.65
N PRO A 171 -13.27 -4.51 -9.40
CA PRO A 171 -14.55 -4.07 -9.93
C PRO A 171 -14.97 -2.77 -9.23
N SER A 172 -15.13 -1.68 -9.99
CA SER A 172 -15.99 -0.58 -9.55
C SER A 172 -17.43 -1.03 -9.78
N LYS A 173 -18.28 -1.08 -8.75
CA LYS A 173 -19.72 -1.23 -8.99
C LYS A 173 -20.19 -0.04 -9.85
N SER A 174 -20.43 -0.29 -11.13
CA SER A 174 -21.16 0.61 -12.01
C SER A 174 -22.57 0.72 -11.43
N ALA A 175 -22.99 1.95 -11.13
CA ALA A 175 -24.36 2.20 -10.73
C ALA A 175 -25.31 1.69 -11.81
N GLY A 176 -26.22 0.80 -11.39
CA GLY A 176 -27.54 0.72 -11.99
C GLY A 176 -28.40 1.86 -11.47
#